data_AF-A0A3D2S0G5-F1
#
_entry.id   AF-A0A3D2S0G5-F1
#
_cell.length_a   1.000
_cell.length_b   1.000
_cell.length_c   1.000
_cell.angle_alpha   90.00
_cell.angle_beta   90.00
_cell.angle_gamma   90.00
#
_symmetry.space_group_name_H-M   'P 1'
#
loop_
_entity.id
_entity.type
_entity.pdbx_description
1 polymer ?
#
loop_
_entity_poly.entity_id
_entity_poly.type
_entity_poly.pdbx_seq_one_letter_code
_entity_poly.pdbx_strand_id
1 'polypeptide(L)'
;QKRIELSKNTIAGSDLCLRTVKSATHNCSIIDEENVINIEQKDVFDIPSIEGKTIVCNPPYGIRTGKDVDLGDFYKRFGDFLKRRCCGSTAYVYFGQRKYIKNLGLKPSWRKQLSNGGLDGRLVMYELY
;
A
#
# COMPACT_ATOMS: atom_id res chain seq x y z
N GLN A 1 10.03 8.18 25.19
CA GLN A 1 9.38 8.20 23.86
C GLN A 1 8.05 8.92 24.01
N LYS A 2 7.72 9.88 23.14
CA LYS A 2 6.41 10.57 23.17
C LYS A 2 5.35 9.63 22.57
N ARG A 3 4.35 9.21 23.36
CA ARG A 3 3.16 8.50 22.85
C ARG A 3 2.11 9.54 22.45
N ILE A 4 1.42 9.30 21.34
CA ILE A 4 0.31 10.13 20.85
C ILE A 4 -0.90 9.22 20.81
N GLU A 5 -1.97 9.60 21.50
CA GLU A 5 -3.25 8.90 21.42
C GLU A 5 -3.92 9.15 20.07
N LEU A 6 -4.47 8.08 19.49
CA LEU A 6 -5.17 8.11 18.21
C LEU A 6 -6.60 7.65 18.41
N SER A 7 -7.54 8.25 17.69
CA SER A 7 -8.92 7.75 17.68
C SER A 7 -9.00 6.45 16.88
N LYS A 8 -9.97 5.59 17.23
CA LYS A 8 -10.24 4.34 16.49
C LYS A 8 -10.39 4.59 14.99
N ASN A 9 -9.87 3.66 14.18
CA ASN A 9 -9.87 3.73 12.72
C ASN A 9 -9.04 4.88 12.11
N THR A 10 -8.18 5.54 12.90
CA THR A 10 -7.20 6.50 12.34
C THR A 10 -6.20 5.79 11.42
N ILE A 11 -5.79 4.58 11.80
CA ILE A 11 -4.86 3.75 11.04
C ILE A 11 -5.55 2.41 10.77
N ALA A 12 -5.48 1.95 9.53
CA ALA A 12 -5.96 0.65 9.12
C ALA A 12 -5.05 0.03 8.06
N GLY A 13 -5.13 -1.28 7.90
CA GLY A 13 -4.40 -2.02 6.86
C GLY A 13 -5.11 -3.30 6.46
N SER A 14 -4.83 -3.77 5.26
CA SER A 14 -5.32 -5.06 4.79
C SER A 14 -4.28 -5.81 3.98
N ASP A 15 -4.40 -7.14 3.96
CA ASP A 15 -3.62 -8.02 3.09
C ASP A 15 -4.48 -9.24 2.72
N LEU A 16 -4.24 -9.84 1.55
CA LEU A 16 -4.92 -11.05 1.12
C LEU A 16 -4.48 -12.28 1.93
N CYS A 17 -3.22 -12.29 2.37
CA CYS A 17 -2.60 -13.40 3.08
C CYS A 17 -2.92 -13.37 4.57
N LEU A 18 -3.74 -14.31 5.03
CA LEU A 18 -4.09 -14.48 6.45
C LEU A 18 -2.86 -14.57 7.36
N ARG A 19 -1.77 -15.17 6.89
CA ARG A 19 -0.52 -15.27 7.67
C ARG A 19 0.08 -13.88 7.91
N THR A 20 0.16 -13.04 6.87
CA THR A 20 0.65 -11.66 6.98
C THR A 20 -0.24 -10.83 7.91
N VAL A 21 -1.57 -10.95 7.77
CA VAL A 21 -2.56 -10.30 8.64
C VAL A 21 -2.32 -10.67 10.10
N LYS A 22 -2.23 -11.97 10.42
CA LYS A 22 -1.99 -12.44 11.80
C LYS A 22 -0.68 -11.90 12.38
N SER A 23 0.40 -11.90 11.59
CA SER A 23 1.68 -11.33 12.01
C SER A 23 1.60 -9.81 12.24
N ALA A 24 0.92 -9.08 11.36
CA ALA A 24 0.74 -7.64 11.49
C ALA A 24 -0.12 -7.28 12.70
N THR A 25 -1.24 -7.97 12.92
CA THR A 25 -2.09 -7.80 14.11
C THR A 25 -1.31 -8.06 15.40
N HIS A 26 -0.52 -9.14 15.45
CA HIS A 26 0.34 -9.42 16.62
C HIS A 26 1.36 -8.30 16.86
N ASN A 27 2.04 -7.84 15.81
CA ASN A 27 3.01 -6.74 15.93
C ASN A 27 2.34 -5.44 16.41
N CYS A 28 1.12 -5.15 15.95
CA CYS A 28 0.36 -3.98 16.40
C CYS A 28 0.02 -4.08 17.89
N SER A 29 -0.40 -5.25 18.38
CA SER A 29 -0.77 -5.44 19.80
C SER A 29 0.38 -5.18 20.79
N ILE A 30 1.64 -5.17 20.33
CA ILE A 30 2.82 -4.85 21.16
C ILE A 30 2.92 -3.34 21.42
N ILE A 31 2.39 -2.50 20.53
CA ILE A 31 2.52 -1.03 20.57
C ILE A 31 1.18 -0.28 20.72
N ASP A 32 0.07 -0.98 20.51
CA ASP A 32 -1.29 -0.45 20.50
C ASP A 32 -2.18 -1.32 21.40
N GLU A 33 -2.06 -1.08 22.71
CA GLU A 33 -2.74 -1.83 23.77
C GLU A 33 -4.28 -1.73 23.65
N GLU A 34 -4.79 -0.63 23.09
CA GLU A 34 -6.21 -0.36 22.92
C GLU A 34 -6.79 -0.90 21.60
N ASN A 35 -5.96 -1.54 20.77
CA ASN A 35 -6.32 -2.06 19.45
C ASN A 35 -7.02 -1.01 18.55
N VAL A 36 -6.46 0.20 18.53
CA VAL A 36 -6.89 1.33 17.68
C VAL A 36 -6.58 1.07 16.20
N ILE A 37 -5.50 0.34 15.90
CA ILE A 37 -5.04 -0.02 14.56
C ILE A 37 -5.82 -1.25 14.08
N ASN A 38 -6.66 -1.05 13.06
CA ASN A 38 -7.45 -2.15 12.50
C ASN A 38 -6.71 -2.84 11.34
N ILE A 39 -6.47 -4.15 11.46
CA ILE A 39 -5.85 -4.96 10.39
C ILE A 39 -6.81 -6.07 9.98
N GLU A 40 -7.13 -6.14 8.69
CA GLU A 40 -8.12 -7.11 8.16
C GLU A 40 -7.57 -7.96 7.02
N GLN A 41 -8.07 -9.20 6.89
CA GLN A 41 -7.84 -10.00 5.69
C GLN A 41 -8.83 -9.54 4.60
N LYS A 42 -8.31 -8.81 3.61
CA LYS A 42 -9.13 -8.30 2.51
C LYS A 42 -8.27 -8.01 1.29
N ASP A 43 -8.75 -8.40 0.11
CA ASP A 43 -8.16 -7.96 -1.15
C ASP A 43 -8.38 -6.44 -1.28
N VAL A 44 -7.35 -5.72 -1.72
CA VAL A 44 -7.45 -4.28 -2.00
C VAL A 44 -8.59 -3.97 -2.99
N PHE A 45 -8.86 -4.88 -3.93
CA PHE A 45 -9.92 -4.72 -4.92
C PHE A 45 -11.34 -4.91 -4.35
N ASP A 46 -11.46 -5.47 -3.16
CA ASP A 46 -12.74 -5.64 -2.45
C ASP A 46 -13.03 -4.49 -1.48
N ILE A 47 -12.08 -3.56 -1.29
CA ILE A 47 -12.32 -2.36 -0.48
C ILE A 47 -13.30 -1.43 -1.22
N PRO A 48 -14.43 -1.02 -0.59
CA PRO A 48 -15.43 -0.18 -1.24
C PRO A 48 -14.90 1.22 -1.59
N SER A 49 -14.28 1.91 -0.63
CA SER A 49 -13.65 3.22 -0.84
C SER A 49 -12.63 3.56 0.26
N ILE A 50 -11.68 4.43 -0.08
CA ILE A 50 -10.69 5.03 0.82
C ILE A 50 -10.54 6.51 0.44
N GLU A 51 -11.47 7.36 0.87
CA GLU A 51 -11.54 8.77 0.49
C GLU A 51 -10.97 9.70 1.56
N GLY A 52 -10.30 10.77 1.12
CA GLY A 52 -9.73 11.78 2.01
C GLY A 52 -8.66 11.24 2.98
N LYS A 53 -7.93 10.19 2.59
CA LYS A 53 -6.91 9.53 3.41
C LYS A 53 -5.51 9.66 2.83
N THR A 54 -4.53 9.33 3.67
CA THR A 54 -3.18 8.99 3.20
C THR A 54 -3.06 7.48 3.06
N ILE A 55 -2.78 7.01 1.86
CA ILE A 55 -2.58 5.60 1.53
C ILE A 55 -1.09 5.33 1.41
N VAL A 56 -0.58 4.32 2.10
CA VAL A 56 0.80 3.86 1.97
C VAL A 56 0.76 2.39 1.56
N CYS A 57 1.38 2.05 0.44
CA CYS A 57 1.33 0.69 -0.10
C CYS A 57 2.71 0.23 -0.59
N ASN A 58 3.02 -1.02 -0.28
CA ASN A 58 4.18 -1.79 -0.74
C ASN A 58 3.61 -2.99 -1.52
N PRO A 59 3.23 -2.81 -2.80
CA PRO A 59 2.64 -3.87 -3.61
C PRO A 59 3.69 -4.93 -4.00
N PRO A 60 3.27 -6.08 -4.56
CA PRO A 60 4.21 -7.09 -5.02
C PRO A 60 5.16 -6.58 -6.11
N TYR A 61 6.37 -7.12 -6.15
CA TYR A 61 7.42 -6.73 -7.11
C TYR A 61 7.74 -7.78 -8.19
N GLY A 62 7.11 -8.95 -8.12
CA GLY A 62 7.33 -10.06 -9.05
C GLY A 62 8.64 -10.83 -8.81
N ILE A 63 9.32 -10.56 -7.69
CA ILE A 63 10.62 -11.12 -7.34
C ILE A 63 10.41 -12.20 -6.29
N ARG A 64 9.98 -13.38 -6.73
CA ARG A 64 10.03 -14.60 -5.90
C ARG A 64 10.27 -15.80 -6.82
N THR A 65 11.47 -16.35 -6.71
CA THR A 65 11.89 -17.68 -7.20
C THR A 65 11.74 -17.90 -8.72
N GLY A 66 12.69 -17.38 -9.50
CA GLY A 66 13.05 -17.93 -10.83
C GLY A 66 12.07 -17.71 -11.98
N LYS A 67 10.90 -17.12 -11.76
CA LYS A 67 9.98 -16.68 -12.81
C LYS A 67 9.61 -15.22 -12.58
N ASP A 68 9.95 -14.36 -13.54
CA ASP A 68 9.43 -13.00 -13.59
C ASP A 68 7.91 -13.08 -13.78
N VAL A 69 7.16 -12.87 -12.70
CA VAL A 69 5.71 -12.71 -12.81
C VAL A 69 5.45 -11.30 -13.32
N ASP A 70 4.85 -11.19 -14.51
CA ASP A 70 4.40 -9.89 -15.01
C ASP A 70 3.23 -9.39 -14.16
N LEU A 71 3.45 -8.27 -13.46
CA LEU A 71 2.45 -7.62 -12.62
C LEU A 71 1.74 -6.46 -13.34
N GLY A 72 1.91 -6.31 -14.66
CA GLY A 72 1.31 -5.24 -15.43
C GLY A 72 -0.20 -5.10 -15.22
N ASP A 73 -0.93 -6.21 -15.27
CA ASP A 73 -2.38 -6.23 -15.06
C ASP A 73 -2.78 -5.90 -13.62
N PHE A 74 -1.99 -6.36 -12.64
CA PHE A 74 -2.20 -6.00 -11.24
C PHE A 74 -2.08 -4.48 -11.04
N TYR A 75 -0.99 -3.88 -11.55
CA TYR A 75 -0.76 -2.44 -11.40
C TYR A 75 -1.80 -1.61 -12.17
N LYS A 76 -2.27 -2.09 -13.33
CA LYS A 76 -3.38 -1.44 -14.05
C LYS A 76 -4.66 -1.44 -13.23
N ARG A 77 -5.06 -2.60 -12.70
CA ARG A 77 -6.23 -2.73 -11.81
C ARG A 77 -6.07 -1.89 -10.55
N PHE A 78 -4.86 -1.83 -9.99
CA PHE A 78 -4.55 -1.03 -8.80
C PHE A 78 -4.65 0.47 -9.08
N GLY A 79 -4.20 0.92 -10.26
CA GLY A 79 -4.43 2.27 -10.74
C GLY A 79 -5.91 2.62 -10.87
N ASP A 80 -6.72 1.72 -11.45
CA ASP A 80 -8.18 1.88 -11.55
C ASP A 80 -8.85 1.96 -10.16
N PHE A 81 -8.40 1.14 -9.20
CA PHE A 81 -8.86 1.19 -7.81
C PHE A 81 -8.56 2.56 -7.19
N LEU A 82 -7.30 3.00 -7.23
CA LEU A 82 -6.89 4.29 -6.67
C LEU A 82 -7.67 5.45 -7.31
N LYS A 83 -7.87 5.42 -8.62
CA LYS A 83 -8.59 6.47 -9.35
C LYS A 83 -10.08 6.52 -9.01
N ARG A 84 -10.74 5.36 -8.88
CA ARG A 84 -12.21 5.29 -8.78
C ARG A 84 -12.73 5.24 -7.35
N ARG A 85 -11.91 4.74 -6.41
CA ARG A 85 -12.34 4.43 -5.04
C ARG A 85 -11.52 5.17 -3.99
N CYS A 86 -10.53 5.96 -4.37
CA CYS A 86 -9.69 6.69 -3.43
C CYS A 86 -9.64 8.20 -3.71
N CYS A 87 -10.76 8.79 -4.15
CA CYS A 87 -10.85 10.20 -4.46
C CYS A 87 -10.55 11.09 -3.24
N GLY A 88 -9.89 12.22 -3.47
CA GLY A 88 -9.44 13.14 -2.43
C GLY A 88 -8.31 12.62 -1.54
N SER A 89 -7.77 11.43 -1.82
CA SER A 89 -6.68 10.83 -1.06
C SER A 89 -5.31 11.13 -1.68
N THR A 90 -4.26 10.94 -0.88
CA THR A 90 -2.87 10.93 -1.35
C THR A 90 -2.30 9.53 -1.20
N ALA A 91 -1.82 8.94 -2.30
CA ALA A 91 -1.23 7.60 -2.29
C ALA A 91 0.30 7.65 -2.44
N TYR A 92 0.99 6.97 -1.53
CA TYR A 92 2.42 6.69 -1.57
C TYR A 92 2.63 5.22 -1.87
N VAL A 93 3.06 4.93 -3.09
CA VAL A 93 3.24 3.55 -3.56
C VAL A 93 4.72 3.30 -3.82
N TYR A 94 5.29 2.29 -3.16
CA TYR A 94 6.63 1.84 -3.47
C TYR A 94 6.60 0.90 -4.68
N PHE A 95 7.54 1.06 -5.59
CA PHE A 95 7.75 0.18 -6.73
C PHE A 95 9.16 -0.40 -6.68
N GLY A 96 9.28 -1.72 -6.68
CA GLY A 96 10.57 -2.42 -6.76
C GLY A 96 11.19 -2.42 -8.16
N GLN A 97 10.41 -2.08 -9.20
CA GLN A 97 10.89 -1.90 -10.56
C GLN A 97 10.21 -0.69 -11.21
N ARG A 98 11.01 0.19 -11.82
CA ARG A 98 10.53 1.43 -12.47
C ARG A 98 9.45 1.20 -13.52
N LYS A 99 9.44 0.05 -14.21
CA LYS A 99 8.50 -0.24 -15.30
C LYS A 99 7.04 -0.15 -14.85
N TYR A 100 6.73 -0.65 -13.65
CA TYR A 100 5.38 -0.73 -13.11
C TYR A 100 4.76 0.64 -12.74
N ILE A 101 5.58 1.69 -12.60
CA ILE A 101 5.08 3.05 -12.40
C ILE A 101 4.20 3.47 -13.57
N LYS A 102 4.57 3.10 -14.81
CA LYS A 102 3.78 3.41 -16.01
C LYS A 102 2.48 2.60 -16.06
N ASN A 103 2.50 1.35 -15.61
CA ASN A 103 1.33 0.47 -15.58
C ASN A 103 0.23 0.96 -14.64
N LEU A 104 0.57 1.74 -13.61
CA LEU A 104 -0.43 2.33 -12.70
C LEU A 104 -1.36 3.33 -13.43
N GLY A 105 -0.94 3.92 -14.56
CA GLY A 105 -1.81 4.81 -15.35
C GLY A 105 -2.16 6.15 -14.68
N LEU A 106 -1.49 6.50 -13.57
CA LEU A 106 -1.66 7.76 -12.85
C LEU A 106 -0.44 8.66 -13.04
N LYS A 107 -0.64 9.97 -13.03
CA LYS A 107 0.44 10.96 -13.10
C LYS A 107 1.07 11.12 -11.71
N PRO A 108 2.38 10.82 -11.54
CA PRO A 108 3.06 11.09 -10.28
C PRO A 108 3.13 12.58 -9.96
N SER A 109 2.89 12.95 -8.71
CA SER A 109 3.19 14.29 -8.18
C SER A 109 4.68 14.41 -7.88
N TRP A 110 5.29 13.38 -7.27
CA TRP A 110 6.75 13.25 -7.17
C TRP A 110 7.20 11.79 -7.04
N ARG A 111 8.51 11.55 -7.23
CA ARG A 111 9.16 10.24 -7.02
C ARG A 111 10.52 10.39 -6.34
N LYS A 112 10.83 9.50 -5.41
CA LYS A 112 12.13 9.44 -4.71
C LYS A 112 12.71 8.03 -4.82
N GLN A 113 14.00 7.95 -5.14
CA GLN A 113 14.71 6.67 -5.13
C GLN A 113 14.82 6.17 -3.68
N LEU A 114 14.52 4.89 -3.49
CA LEU A 114 14.69 4.19 -2.22
C LEU A 114 15.37 2.85 -2.51
N SER A 115 16.58 2.70 -1.98
CA SER A 115 17.31 1.44 -2.01
C SER A 115 16.70 0.49 -0.99
N ASN A 116 16.11 -0.62 -1.44
CA ASN A 116 15.73 -1.74 -0.58
C ASN A 116 16.27 -3.04 -1.18
N GLY A 117 17.26 -3.66 -0.53
CA GLY A 117 17.74 -5.00 -0.90
C GLY A 117 18.25 -5.17 -2.34
N GLY A 118 18.88 -4.14 -2.92
CA GLY A 118 19.44 -4.20 -4.29
C GLY A 118 18.46 -3.88 -5.42
N LEU A 119 17.24 -3.45 -5.11
CA LEU A 119 16.24 -3.02 -6.11
C LEU A 119 16.46 -1.57 -6.56
N ASP A 120 16.17 -1.25 -7.83
CA ASP A 120 15.93 0.14 -8.31
C ASP A 120 14.54 0.60 -7.84
N GLY A 121 14.41 0.68 -6.52
CA GLY A 121 13.19 0.99 -5.80
C GLY A 121 12.84 2.47 -5.87
N ARG A 122 11.55 2.78 -6.01
CA ARG A 122 11.05 4.16 -5.97
C ARG A 122 9.79 4.25 -5.15
N LEU A 123 9.75 5.20 -4.22
CA LEU A 123 8.51 5.67 -3.63
C LEU A 123 7.94 6.76 -4.53
N VAL A 124 6.66 6.63 -4.88
CA VAL A 124 5.98 7.57 -5.77
C VAL A 124 4.72 8.08 -5.09
N MET A 125 4.54 9.39 -5.09
CA MET A 125 3.33 10.05 -4.57
C MET A 125 2.37 10.36 -5.72
N TYR A 126 1.09 10.09 -5.49
CA TYR A 126 -0.03 10.44 -6.36
C TYR A 126 -1.07 11.21 -5.56
N GLU A 127 -1.48 12.36 -6.06
CA GLU A 127 -2.70 13.04 -5.62
C GLU A 127 -3.87 12.49 -6.43
N LEU A 128 -4.94 12.08 -5.75
CA LEU A 128 -6.09 11.40 -6.36
C LEU A 128 -7.27 12.35 -6.36
N TYR A 129 -7.68 12.77 -7.55
CA TYR A 129 -8.79 13.71 -7.80
C TYR A 129 -9.91 13.03 -8.56
#